data_AF-A0A0L7KNG9-F1
#
_entry.id   AF-A0A0L7KNG9-F1
#
_cell.length_a   1.000
_cell.length_b   1.000
_cell.length_c   1.000
_cell.angle_alpha   90.00
_cell.angle_beta   90.00
_cell.angle_gamma   90.00
#
_symmetry.space_group_name_H-M   'P 1'
#
loop_
_entity.id
_entity.type
_entity.pdbx_description
1 polymer ?
#
loop_
_entity_poly.entity_id
_entity_poly.type
_entity_poly.pdbx_seq_one_letter_code
_entity_poly.pdbx_strand_id
1 'polypeptide(L)'
;MDVPLKKKCYVQKKSGRHMKYPYTFSAKIAQFPIFYYMKKNWIWMYYPLGWAVGFYLFTTIHALANSDANKRSWAETQRKFAEKEAHH
;
A
#
# COMPACT_ATOMS: atom_id res chain seq x y z
N MET A 1 24.94 39.12 54.24
CA MET A 1 23.60 39.49 53.73
C MET A 1 23.50 38.96 52.31
N ASP A 2 23.08 37.71 52.17
CA ASP A 2 22.99 37.02 50.88
C ASP A 2 21.76 37.50 50.11
N VAL A 3 22.00 38.15 48.97
CA VAL A 3 20.94 38.62 48.07
C VAL A 3 20.39 37.43 47.27
N PRO A 4 19.09 37.09 47.37
CA PRO A 4 18.55 35.92 46.69
C PRO A 4 18.42 36.18 45.18
N LEU A 5 19.24 35.50 44.37
CA LEU A 5 19.12 35.49 42.92
C LEU A 5 17.81 34.79 42.49
N LYS A 6 16.78 35.57 42.18
CA LYS A 6 15.53 35.08 41.55
C LYS A 6 15.88 34.37 40.23
N LYS A 7 15.78 33.04 40.21
CA LYS A 7 15.90 32.21 39.01
C LYS A 7 14.70 32.48 38.09
N LYS A 8 14.89 33.29 37.04
CA LYS A 8 13.92 33.39 35.94
C LYS A 8 13.97 32.08 35.15
N CYS A 9 12.89 31.32 35.21
CA CYS A 9 12.71 30.14 34.36
C CYS A 9 12.37 30.64 32.95
N TYR A 10 13.36 30.64 32.04
CA TYR A 10 13.12 30.96 30.64
C TYR A 10 12.41 29.76 30.01
N VAL A 11 11.11 29.88 29.78
CA VAL A 11 10.37 28.96 28.92
C VAL A 11 11.01 29.05 27.54
N GLN A 12 11.84 28.07 27.22
CA GLN A 12 12.61 28.09 25.98
C GLN A 12 11.63 27.95 24.81
N LYS A 13 11.33 29.07 24.15
CA LYS A 13 10.49 29.13 22.96
C LYS A 13 11.26 28.40 21.86
N LYS A 14 10.84 27.18 21.52
CA LYS A 14 11.40 26.44 20.37
C LYS A 14 11.42 27.40 19.19
N SER A 15 12.61 27.63 18.62
CA SER A 15 12.73 28.53 17.48
C SER A 15 11.84 27.96 16.36
N GLY A 16 10.88 28.74 15.88
CA GLY A 16 9.98 28.34 14.79
C GLY A 16 10.70 28.17 13.44
N ARG A 17 12.03 28.10 13.44
CA ARG A 17 12.85 27.99 12.25
C ARG A 17 12.92 26.53 11.85
N HIS A 18 12.40 26.25 10.66
CA HIS A 18 12.51 24.95 10.02
C HIS A 18 14.00 24.58 9.86
N MET A 19 14.36 23.32 10.12
CA MET A 19 15.73 22.83 9.92
C MET A 19 16.12 22.94 8.44
N LYS A 20 17.35 23.40 8.13
CA LYS A 20 17.82 23.47 6.74
C LYS A 20 18.01 22.07 6.12
N TYR A 21 18.49 21.13 6.93
CA TYR A 21 18.72 19.75 6.53
C TYR A 21 18.15 18.81 7.60
N PRO A 22 16.99 18.18 7.35
CA PRO A 22 16.41 17.23 8.28
C PRO A 22 17.18 15.91 8.24
N TYR A 23 18.04 15.69 9.24
CA TYR A 23 18.82 14.45 9.36
C TYR A 23 18.09 13.35 10.13
N THR A 24 17.01 13.68 10.83
CA THR A 24 16.15 12.71 11.53
C THR A 24 14.88 12.43 10.72
N PHE A 25 14.38 11.21 10.84
CA PHE A 25 13.18 10.76 10.11
C PHE A 25 11.95 11.61 10.46
N SER A 26 11.79 11.97 11.73
CA SER A 26 10.71 12.84 12.20
C SER A 26 10.80 14.26 11.63
N ALA A 27 12.00 14.84 11.54
CA ALA A 27 12.20 16.15 10.93
C ALA A 27 11.89 16.13 9.43
N LYS A 28 12.22 15.03 8.73
CA LYS A 28 11.86 14.84 7.32
C LYS A 28 10.34 14.87 7.16
N ILE A 29 9.61 14.04 7.91
CA ILE A 29 8.13 13.98 7.84
C ILE A 29 7.50 15.34 8.15
N ALA A 30 7.95 16.03 9.20
CA ALA A 30 7.40 17.32 9.58
C ALA A 30 7.62 18.42 8.52
N GLN A 31 8.67 18.30 7.72
CA GLN A 31 9.01 19.27 6.67
C GLN A 31 8.48 18.90 5.29
N PHE A 32 8.31 17.60 5.00
CA PHE A 32 7.74 17.17 3.74
C PHE A 32 6.23 17.42 3.73
N PRO A 33 5.70 18.14 2.73
CA PRO A 33 4.27 18.39 2.62
C PRO A 33 3.57 17.14 2.02
N ILE A 34 3.59 16.03 2.75
CA ILE A 34 3.07 14.73 2.30
C ILE A 34 1.60 14.87 1.85
N PHE A 35 0.79 15.58 2.63
CA PHE A 35 -0.62 15.82 2.31
C PHE A 35 -0.82 16.63 1.02
N TYR A 36 0.12 17.51 0.66
CA TYR A 36 0.07 18.25 -0.60
C TYR A 36 0.24 17.31 -1.79
N TYR A 37 1.24 16.41 -1.74
CA TYR A 37 1.45 15.42 -2.78
C TYR A 37 0.32 14.40 -2.85
N MET A 38 -0.24 13.98 -1.71
CA MET A 38 -1.38 13.07 -1.69
C MET A 38 -2.64 13.69 -2.32
N LYS A 39 -2.92 14.97 -2.08
CA LYS A 39 -4.08 15.66 -2.67
C LYS A 39 -3.89 16.04 -4.14
N LYS A 40 -2.67 16.39 -4.54
CA LYS A 40 -2.37 16.86 -5.91
C LYS A 40 -2.14 15.70 -6.89
N ASN A 41 -1.67 14.54 -6.42
CA ASN A 41 -1.40 13.41 -7.29
C ASN A 41 -2.65 12.61 -7.59
N TRP A 42 -2.96 12.48 -8.88
CA TRP A 42 -4.09 11.69 -9.38
C TRP A 42 -3.94 10.18 -9.16
N ILE A 43 -2.72 9.71 -8.86
CA ILE A 43 -2.43 8.31 -8.54
C ILE A 43 -3.39 7.79 -7.46
N TRP A 44 -3.66 8.57 -6.42
CA TRP A 44 -4.49 8.12 -5.30
C TRP A 44 -5.98 8.00 -5.65
N MET A 45 -6.42 8.63 -6.74
CA MET A 45 -7.79 8.51 -7.22
C MET A 45 -7.94 7.28 -8.15
N TYR A 46 -7.02 7.09 -9.09
CA TYR A 46 -7.14 6.04 -10.11
C TYR A 46 -6.53 4.69 -9.72
N TYR A 47 -5.51 4.68 -8.87
CA TYR A 47 -4.87 3.44 -8.43
C TYR A 47 -5.83 2.48 -7.70
N PRO A 48 -6.63 2.92 -6.70
CA PRO A 48 -7.59 2.02 -6.07
C PRO A 48 -8.70 1.57 -7.03
N LEU A 49 -9.09 2.43 -7.99
CA LEU A 49 -10.06 2.06 -9.02
C LEU A 49 -9.53 0.96 -9.94
N GLY A 50 -8.28 1.09 -10.43
CA GLY A 50 -7.63 0.07 -11.24
C GLY A 50 -7.47 -1.24 -10.48
N TRP A 51 -7.11 -1.17 -9.19
CA TRP A 51 -7.02 -2.35 -8.33
C TRP A 51 -8.38 -3.02 -8.14
N ALA A 52 -9.45 -2.25 -7.90
CA ALA A 52 -10.79 -2.78 -7.74
C ALA A 52 -11.32 -3.46 -9.02
N VAL A 53 -11.13 -2.82 -10.18
CA VAL A 53 -11.54 -3.38 -11.48
C VAL A 53 -10.74 -4.65 -11.79
N GLY A 54 -9.42 -4.62 -11.59
CA GLY A 54 -8.57 -5.79 -11.76
C GLY A 54 -8.99 -6.93 -10.83
N PHE A 55 -9.18 -6.64 -9.56
CA PHE A 55 -9.62 -7.62 -8.57
C PHE A 55 -10.95 -8.28 -8.97
N TYR A 56 -11.95 -7.48 -9.35
CA TYR A 56 -13.23 -8.01 -9.83
C TYR A 56 -13.07 -8.91 -11.07
N LEU A 57 -12.33 -8.45 -12.07
CA LEU A 57 -12.08 -9.23 -13.29
C LEU A 57 -11.39 -10.57 -12.98
N PHE A 58 -10.36 -10.57 -12.13
CA PHE A 58 -9.69 -11.81 -11.76
C PHE A 58 -10.58 -12.74 -10.94
N THR A 59 -11.44 -12.23 -10.05
CA THR A 59 -12.36 -13.07 -9.29
C THR A 59 -13.40 -13.76 -10.19
N THR A 60 -13.89 -13.08 -11.22
CA THR A 60 -14.84 -13.67 -12.17
C THR A 60 -14.18 -14.75 -13.03
N ILE A 61 -12.98 -14.49 -13.54
CA ILE A 61 -12.18 -15.49 -14.27
C ILE A 61 -11.87 -16.70 -13.38
N HIS A 62 -11.46 -16.46 -12.13
CA HIS A 62 -11.15 -17.52 -11.18
C HIS A 62 -12.37 -18.40 -10.88
N ALA A 63 -13.55 -17.80 -10.70
CA ALA A 63 -14.79 -18.54 -10.49
C ALA A 63 -15.16 -19.38 -11.73
N LEU A 64 -15.04 -18.81 -12.93
CA LEU A 64 -15.34 -19.50 -14.19
C LEU A 64 -14.41 -20.69 -14.42
N ALA A 65 -13.11 -20.50 -14.22
CA ALA A 65 -12.10 -21.55 -14.34
C ALA A 65 -12.35 -22.73 -13.37
N ASN A 66 -12.87 -22.43 -12.17
CA ASN A 66 -13.15 -23.43 -11.14
C ASN A 66 -14.59 -23.96 -11.14
N SER A 67 -15.39 -23.62 -12.15
CA SER A 67 -16.75 -24.13 -12.30
C SER A 67 -16.77 -25.66 -12.43
N ASP A 68 -17.79 -26.30 -11.86
CA ASP A 68 -17.89 -27.76 -11.85
C ASP A 68 -17.95 -28.37 -13.27
N ALA A 69 -18.58 -27.65 -14.21
CA ALA A 69 -18.60 -28.02 -15.61
C ALA A 69 -17.19 -28.04 -16.23
N ASN A 70 -16.38 -27.01 -15.98
CA ASN A 70 -15.01 -26.95 -16.48
C ASN A 70 -14.13 -28.04 -15.87
N LYS A 71 -14.28 -28.29 -14.55
CA LYS A 71 -13.57 -29.38 -13.86
C LYS A 71 -13.91 -30.75 -14.43
N ARG A 72 -15.19 -31.03 -14.72
CA ARG A 72 -15.63 -32.29 -15.33
C ARG A 72 -15.06 -32.46 -16.75
N SER A 73 -15.19 -31.42 -17.58
CA SER A 73 -14.63 -31.43 -18.94
C SER A 73 -13.11 -31.64 -18.95
N TRP A 74 -12.40 -31.02 -18.01
CA TRP A 74 -10.97 -31.21 -17.84
C TRP A 74 -10.65 -32.65 -17.40
N ALA A 75 -11.37 -33.19 -16.40
CA ALA A 75 -11.19 -34.56 -15.96
C ALA A 75 -11.45 -35.60 -17.07
N GLU A 76 -12.48 -35.41 -17.89
CA GLU A 76 -12.78 -36.26 -19.04
C GLU A 76 -11.68 -36.18 -20.11
N THR A 77 -11.19 -34.97 -20.38
CA THR A 77 -10.08 -34.75 -21.31
C THR A 77 -8.82 -35.47 -20.83
N GLN A 78 -8.50 -35.38 -19.53
CA GLN A 78 -7.37 -36.08 -18.93
C GLN A 78 -7.53 -37.61 -18.97
N ARG A 79 -8.74 -38.15 -18.76
CA ARG A 79 -9.01 -39.59 -18.91
C ARG A 79 -8.73 -40.05 -20.34
N LYS A 80 -9.21 -39.32 -21.34
CA LYS A 80 -8.97 -39.62 -22.76
C LYS A 80 -7.48 -39.54 -23.12
N PHE A 81 -6.74 -38.59 -22.54
CA PHE A 81 -5.29 -38.52 -22.72
C PHE A 81 -4.58 -39.72 -22.09
N ALA A 82 -4.91 -40.09 -20.85
CA ALA A 82 -4.34 -41.25 -20.17
C ALA A 82 -4.67 -42.57 -20.89
N GLU A 83 -5.89 -42.73 -21.39
CA GLU A 83 -6.28 -43.89 -22.20
C GLU A 83 -5.46 -43.95 -23.49
N LYS A 84 -5.31 -42.83 -24.22
CA LYS A 84 -4.47 -42.78 -25.42
C LYS A 84 -3.02 -43.12 -25.11
N GLU A 85 -2.44 -42.55 -24.06
CA GLU A 85 -1.06 -42.85 -23.63
C GLU A 85 -0.88 -44.32 -23.22
N ALA A 86 -1.89 -44.94 -22.59
CA ALA A 86 -1.84 -46.37 -22.23
C ALA A 86 -2.01 -47.31 -23.44
N HIS A 87 -2.54 -46.81 -24.55
CA HIS A 87 -2.70 -47.54 -25.81
C HIS A 87 -1.50 -47.36 -26.77
N HIS A 88 -0.52 -46.52 -26.43
CA HIS A 88 0.77 -46.38 -27.12
C HIS A 88 1.84 -47.24 -26.43
#